data_AF-A0A927RRB6-F1
#
_entry.id   AF-A0A927RRB6-F1
#
_cell.length_a   1.000
_cell.length_b   1.000
_cell.length_c   1.000
_cell.angle_alpha   90.00
_cell.angle_beta   90.00
_cell.angle_gamma   90.00
#
_symmetry.space_group_name_H-M   'P 1'
#
loop_
_entity.id
_entity.type
_entity.pdbx_description
1 polymer ?
#
loop_
_entity_poly.entity_id
_entity_poly.type
_entity_poly.pdbx_seq_one_letter_code
_entity_poly.pdbx_strand_id
1 'polypeptide(L)'
;MGLFFDIVDAIIDPLVKKGKGKYGEMQVNSKLNPLFFGKCEHRQFNNYIIVDDNGKSHQIDHIEIRSNGIFCIETKNFSGWIYGNENSQYWTQTIYRKKSQFLNPIKQNKSHIYHLNQILNKKYKINSLIVLTQNNADKVDIPYVINLDDLSSYLKNFNDGTNYSLQEMDEIYRILETARETNMSTRQHVKNIKTTQAELKKNICPRCGGNLTEKDGKYGVFYGCSNFPKCKFTMKKEK
;
A
#
# COMPACT_ATOMS: atom_id res chain seq x y z
N MET A 1 -1.82 6.06 -19.39
CA MET A 1 -0.36 6.05 -19.11
C MET A 1 -0.01 5.86 -17.62
N GLY A 2 -0.99 5.60 -16.73
CA GLY A 2 -0.84 5.73 -15.27
C GLY A 2 -0.87 4.45 -14.42
N LEU A 3 -0.45 3.31 -14.96
CA LEU A 3 -0.25 2.04 -14.22
C LEU A 3 1.20 1.53 -14.32
N PHE A 4 2.06 2.22 -15.09
CA PHE A 4 3.36 1.73 -15.52
C PHE A 4 4.51 2.00 -14.54
N PHE A 5 4.34 2.95 -13.61
CA PHE A 5 5.35 3.33 -12.63
C PHE A 5 5.10 2.78 -11.21
N ASP A 6 3.90 2.28 -10.92
CA ASP A 6 3.47 2.00 -9.53
C ASP A 6 3.88 0.59 -9.01
N ILE A 7 4.25 -0.33 -9.91
CA ILE A 7 4.50 -1.75 -9.57
C ILE A 7 5.89 -1.97 -8.93
N VAL A 8 6.87 -1.14 -9.27
CA VAL A 8 8.26 -1.36 -8.87
C VAL A 8 8.46 -1.12 -7.37
N ASP A 9 7.69 -0.20 -6.81
CA ASP A 9 7.92 0.28 -5.47
C ASP A 9 7.06 -0.47 -4.42
N ALA A 10 5.99 -1.16 -4.84
CA ALA A 10 5.26 -2.13 -3.99
C ALA A 10 6.06 -3.42 -3.74
N ILE A 11 6.98 -3.78 -4.66
CA ILE A 11 7.91 -4.91 -4.51
C ILE A 11 9.00 -4.61 -3.46
N ILE A 12 9.24 -3.32 -3.19
CA ILE A 12 10.18 -2.85 -2.17
C ILE A 12 9.37 -2.23 -1.03
N ASP A 13 8.48 -3.02 -0.42
CA ASP A 13 8.08 -2.77 0.96
C ASP A 13 9.37 -2.52 1.75
N PRO A 14 9.52 -1.39 2.48
CA PRO A 14 10.68 -1.13 3.31
C PRO A 14 10.81 -2.21 4.38
N LEU A 15 11.44 -3.32 3.98
CA LEU A 15 12.08 -4.34 4.79
C LEU A 15 11.29 -4.68 6.05
N VAL A 16 10.27 -5.54 5.95
CA VAL A 16 9.67 -6.24 7.11
C VAL A 16 9.51 -5.29 8.27
N LYS A 17 8.61 -4.30 8.12
CA LYS A 17 8.39 -3.20 9.05
C LYS A 17 9.00 -3.43 10.44
N LYS A 18 10.20 -2.89 10.66
CA LYS A 18 10.90 -3.06 11.94
C LYS A 18 10.31 -2.11 12.95
N GLY A 19 10.02 -2.60 14.16
CA GLY A 19 9.65 -1.84 15.37
C GLY A 19 8.65 -0.70 15.16
N LYS A 20 9.13 0.46 14.72
CA LYS A 20 8.35 1.66 14.44
C LYS A 20 7.24 1.47 13.42
N GLY A 21 7.47 0.71 12.33
CA GLY A 21 6.44 0.45 11.32
C GLY A 21 5.25 -0.31 11.92
N LYS A 22 5.54 -1.44 12.58
CA LYS A 22 4.55 -2.24 13.31
C LYS A 22 3.82 -1.45 14.39
N TYR A 23 4.54 -0.60 15.13
CA TYR A 23 3.91 0.28 16.13
C TYR A 23 2.90 1.25 15.48
N GLY A 24 3.20 1.76 14.29
CA GLY A 24 2.25 2.54 13.48
C GLY A 24 0.96 1.75 13.21
N GLU A 25 1.08 0.57 12.60
CA GLU A 25 -0.09 -0.29 12.31
C GLU A 25 -0.86 -0.67 13.58
N MET A 26 -0.16 -0.95 14.68
CA MET A 26 -0.80 -1.25 15.95
C MET A 26 -1.65 -0.08 16.47
N GLN A 27 -1.16 1.15 16.31
CA GLN A 27 -1.94 2.34 16.68
C GLN A 27 -3.19 2.50 15.81
N VAL A 28 -3.07 2.28 14.49
CA VAL A 28 -4.21 2.32 13.56
C VAL A 28 -5.21 1.21 13.90
N ASN A 29 -4.76 -0.04 14.01
CA ASN A 29 -5.59 -1.18 14.40
C ASN A 29 -6.30 -0.95 15.73
N SER A 30 -5.63 -0.36 16.73
CA SER A 30 -6.25 -0.01 18.01
C SER A 30 -7.40 0.98 17.85
N LYS A 31 -7.28 1.97 16.95
CA LYS A 31 -8.36 2.92 16.64
C LYS A 31 -9.45 2.34 15.75
N LEU A 32 -9.15 1.31 14.96
CA LEU A 32 -10.15 0.55 14.20
C LEU A 32 -10.92 -0.43 15.10
N ASN A 33 -10.31 -0.89 16.20
CA ASN A 33 -10.86 -1.93 17.06
C ASN A 33 -12.20 -1.49 17.71
N PRO A 34 -13.26 -2.30 17.57
CA PRO A 34 -14.62 -1.96 17.97
C PRO A 34 -14.89 -1.86 19.49
N LEU A 35 -13.90 -2.05 20.38
CA LEU A 35 -14.10 -1.93 21.84
C LEU A 35 -14.65 -0.56 22.29
N PHE A 36 -14.64 0.45 21.43
CA PHE A 36 -15.25 1.78 21.66
C PHE A 36 -16.38 2.17 20.68
N PHE A 37 -16.79 1.28 19.76
CA PHE A 37 -17.78 1.61 18.72
C PHE A 37 -19.08 0.83 18.90
N GLY A 38 -20.01 1.39 19.66
CA GLY A 38 -21.40 0.97 19.64
C GLY A 38 -22.05 1.31 18.30
N LYS A 39 -22.46 0.28 17.54
CA LYS A 39 -23.38 0.27 16.38
C LYS A 39 -22.82 0.26 14.94
N CYS A 40 -21.55 -0.04 14.68
CA CYS A 40 -21.08 -0.29 13.31
C CYS A 40 -20.47 -1.69 13.17
N GLU A 41 -21.22 -2.61 12.53
CA GLU A 41 -20.73 -3.95 12.16
C GLU A 41 -19.77 -3.84 10.95
N HIS A 42 -18.56 -3.33 11.18
CA HIS A 42 -17.50 -3.36 10.16
C HIS A 42 -16.83 -4.74 10.12
N ARG A 43 -16.22 -5.08 8.99
CA ARG A 43 -15.32 -6.24 8.87
C ARG A 43 -13.92 -5.70 8.58
N GLN A 44 -12.90 -6.35 9.13
CA GLN A 44 -11.54 -5.87 9.02
C GLN A 44 -10.54 -6.97 8.73
N PHE A 45 -9.51 -6.65 7.95
CA PHE A 45 -8.28 -7.43 7.84
C PHE A 45 -7.11 -6.56 8.27
N ASN A 46 -6.19 -7.15 9.03
CA ASN A 46 -4.93 -6.52 9.41
C ASN A 46 -3.78 -7.39 8.91
N ASN A 47 -2.71 -6.78 8.38
CA ASN A 47 -1.56 -7.48 7.81
C ASN A 47 -1.98 -8.49 6.73
N TYR A 48 -2.84 -8.06 5.80
CA TYR A 48 -3.36 -8.91 4.74
C TYR A 48 -2.29 -9.13 3.66
N ILE A 49 -1.90 -10.38 3.43
CA ILE A 49 -0.85 -10.73 2.48
C ILE A 49 -1.49 -11.32 1.22
N ILE A 50 -1.07 -10.81 0.08
CA ILE A 50 -1.45 -11.29 -1.25
C ILE A 50 -0.22 -11.71 -2.04
N VAL A 51 -0.38 -12.65 -2.96
CA VAL A 51 0.67 -13.02 -3.93
C VAL A 51 0.14 -12.74 -5.32
N ASP A 52 0.91 -12.03 -6.13
CA ASP A 52 0.57 -11.75 -7.53
C ASP A 52 0.92 -12.91 -8.47
N ASP A 53 0.49 -12.81 -9.73
CA ASP A 53 0.72 -13.82 -10.76
C ASP A 53 2.20 -14.11 -11.05
N ASN A 54 3.11 -13.21 -10.65
CA ASN A 54 4.55 -13.39 -10.79
C ASN A 54 5.18 -14.00 -9.53
N GLY A 55 4.35 -14.47 -8.59
CA GLY A 55 4.75 -15.03 -7.32
C GLY A 55 5.30 -14.00 -6.34
N LYS A 56 5.05 -12.70 -6.54
CA LYS A 56 5.52 -11.65 -5.62
C LYS A 56 4.46 -11.32 -4.59
N SER A 57 4.88 -11.30 -3.33
CA SER A 57 3.98 -11.05 -2.22
C SER A 57 3.91 -9.56 -1.87
N HIS A 58 2.71 -9.07 -1.56
CA HIS A 58 2.45 -7.70 -1.13
C HIS A 58 1.68 -7.73 0.19
N GLN A 59 2.04 -6.87 1.13
CA GLN A 59 1.32 -6.71 2.40
C GLN A 59 0.45 -5.46 2.34
N ILE A 60 -0.79 -5.58 2.80
CA ILE A 60 -1.75 -4.50 2.99
C ILE A 60 -1.95 -4.34 4.49
N ASP A 61 -1.79 -3.12 5.01
CA ASP A 61 -1.80 -2.88 6.45
C ASP A 61 -3.16 -3.14 7.07
N HIS A 62 -4.17 -2.42 6.56
CA HIS A 62 -5.55 -2.60 7.00
C HIS A 62 -6.50 -2.55 5.80
N ILE A 63 -7.47 -3.45 5.81
CA ILE A 63 -8.63 -3.40 4.93
C ILE A 63 -9.83 -3.23 5.83
N GLU A 64 -10.61 -2.21 5.58
CA GLU A 64 -11.79 -1.88 6.36
C GLU A 64 -13.03 -1.93 5.47
N ILE A 65 -14.01 -2.75 5.85
CA ILE A 65 -15.25 -2.94 5.11
C ILE A 65 -16.37 -2.39 5.99
N ARG A 66 -16.98 -1.29 5.55
CA ARG A 66 -18.09 -0.59 6.21
C ARG A 66 -19.25 -0.43 5.24
N SER A 67 -20.45 -0.13 5.74
CA SER A 67 -21.61 0.12 4.88
C SER A 67 -21.35 1.31 3.94
N ASN A 68 -20.71 2.37 4.43
CA ASN A 68 -20.41 3.58 3.66
C ASN A 68 -19.11 3.51 2.83
N GLY A 69 -18.45 2.36 2.75
CA GLY A 69 -17.24 2.24 1.94
C GLY A 69 -16.32 1.08 2.31
N ILE A 70 -15.50 0.67 1.33
CA ILE A 70 -14.37 -0.23 1.55
C ILE A 70 -13.11 0.62 1.49
N PHE A 71 -12.22 0.49 2.48
CA PHE A 71 -11.00 1.27 2.58
C PHE A 71 -9.78 0.36 2.57
N CYS A 72 -8.83 0.67 1.69
CA CYS A 72 -7.48 0.15 1.76
C CYS A 72 -6.65 1.20 2.49
N ILE A 73 -6.21 0.89 3.70
CA ILE A 73 -5.55 1.84 4.59
C ILE A 73 -4.05 1.53 4.60
N GLU A 74 -3.24 2.53 4.27
CA GLU A 74 -1.78 2.48 4.36
C GLU A 74 -1.31 3.30 5.56
N THR A 75 -0.49 2.69 6.43
CA THR A 75 -0.04 3.33 7.66
C THR A 75 1.39 3.81 7.55
N LYS A 76 1.63 5.10 7.80
CA LYS A 76 2.98 5.68 7.85
C LYS A 76 3.28 6.29 9.22
N ASN A 77 4.32 5.76 9.85
CA ASN A 77 4.82 6.23 11.15
C ASN A 77 6.10 7.07 10.99
N PHE A 78 5.96 8.25 10.38
CA PHE A 78 7.06 9.19 10.16
C PHE A 78 6.88 10.45 11.02
N SER A 79 7.88 10.80 11.83
CA SER A 79 7.88 12.05 12.60
C SER A 79 8.39 13.24 11.77
N GLY A 80 8.26 14.46 12.30
CA GLY A 80 8.74 15.68 11.64
C GLY A 80 7.77 16.20 10.58
N TRP A 81 8.23 17.04 9.67
CA TRP A 81 7.39 17.60 8.61
C TRP A 81 7.37 16.69 7.38
N ILE A 82 6.18 16.40 6.88
CA ILE A 82 5.98 15.56 5.70
C ILE A 82 5.48 16.43 4.54
N TYR A 83 6.17 16.34 3.40
CA TYR A 83 5.83 17.08 2.19
C TYR A 83 5.66 16.11 1.03
N GLY A 84 4.61 16.29 0.24
CA GLY A 84 4.34 15.43 -0.88
C GLY A 84 3.08 15.83 -1.65
N ASN A 85 2.94 15.26 -2.83
CA ASN A 85 1.72 15.31 -3.63
C ASN A 85 1.46 13.95 -4.30
N GLU A 86 0.26 13.75 -4.85
CA GLU A 86 -0.15 12.51 -5.50
C GLU A 86 0.75 12.11 -6.69
N ASN A 87 1.22 13.10 -7.45
CA ASN A 87 1.94 12.87 -8.71
C ASN A 87 3.42 12.50 -8.48
N SER A 88 4.01 12.99 -7.40
CA SER A 88 5.41 12.74 -7.05
C SER A 88 5.68 11.25 -6.78
N GLN A 89 6.85 10.74 -7.20
CA GLN A 89 7.25 9.37 -6.87
C GLN A 89 7.66 9.23 -5.40
N TYR A 90 8.31 10.25 -4.86
CA TYR A 90 8.79 10.28 -3.49
C TYR A 90 8.23 11.47 -2.75
N TRP A 91 7.91 11.25 -1.48
CA TRP A 91 7.63 12.30 -0.52
C TRP A 91 8.89 12.62 0.28
N THR A 92 8.92 13.80 0.87
CA THR A 92 10.06 14.29 1.67
C THR A 92 9.66 14.38 3.12
N GLN A 93 10.43 13.73 3.98
CA GLN A 93 10.40 13.90 5.42
C GLN A 93 11.50 14.88 5.83
N THR A 94 11.17 15.83 6.70
CA THR A 94 12.14 16.74 7.31
C THR A 94 12.12 16.56 8.83
N ILE A 95 13.23 16.11 9.39
CA ILE A 95 13.44 16.06 10.85
C ILE A 95 14.56 17.06 11.17
N TYR A 96 14.23 18.11 11.93
CA TYR A 96 15.10 19.26 12.13
C TYR A 96 15.55 19.85 10.77
N ARG A 97 16.85 19.84 10.47
CA ARG A 97 17.40 20.32 9.19
C ARG A 97 17.68 19.18 8.19
N LYS A 98 17.47 17.92 8.57
CA LYS A 98 17.77 16.76 7.72
C LYS A 98 16.54 16.39 6.91
N LYS A 99 16.72 16.29 5.59
CA LYS A 99 15.70 15.84 4.65
C LYS A 99 16.01 14.41 4.21
N SER A 100 14.99 13.57 4.21
CA SER A 100 15.02 12.22 3.66
C SER A 100 13.84 12.06 2.70
N GLN A 101 14.03 11.27 1.65
CA GLN A 101 12.94 10.89 0.76
C GLN A 101 12.46 9.49 1.10
N PHE A 102 11.15 9.28 0.96
CA PHE A 102 10.53 7.97 1.07
C PHE A 102 9.49 7.81 -0.03
N LEU A 103 9.15 6.58 -0.36
CA LEU A 103 8.18 6.30 -1.40
C LEU A 103 6.83 6.97 -1.10
N ASN A 104 6.20 7.52 -2.12
CA ASN A 104 4.86 8.08 -1.99
C ASN A 104 3.85 6.99 -1.52
N PRO A 105 3.26 7.13 -0.32
CA PRO A 105 2.34 6.13 0.23
C PRO A 105 1.06 5.97 -0.61
N ILE A 106 0.64 7.01 -1.34
CA ILE A 106 -0.53 6.95 -2.23
C ILE A 106 -0.28 5.98 -3.38
N LYS A 107 0.93 5.98 -3.95
CA LYS A 107 1.28 5.07 -5.05
C LYS A 107 1.37 3.62 -4.57
N GLN A 108 1.93 3.41 -3.39
CA GLN A 108 1.94 2.10 -2.75
C GLN A 108 0.51 1.58 -2.52
N ASN A 109 -0.35 2.40 -1.91
CA ASN A 109 -1.73 2.02 -1.63
C ASN A 109 -2.55 1.79 -2.91
N LYS A 110 -2.28 2.55 -3.97
CA LYS A 110 -2.87 2.32 -5.29
C LYS A 110 -2.51 0.95 -5.88
N SER A 111 -1.28 0.48 -5.66
CA SER A 111 -0.88 -0.89 -6.04
C SER A 111 -1.66 -1.94 -5.22
N HIS A 112 -1.84 -1.73 -3.92
CA HIS A 112 -2.65 -2.60 -3.07
C HIS A 112 -4.11 -2.69 -3.56
N ILE A 113 -4.73 -1.53 -3.84
CA ILE A 113 -6.07 -1.43 -4.41
C ILE A 113 -6.16 -2.13 -5.77
N TYR A 114 -5.12 -2.04 -6.61
CA TYR A 114 -5.09 -2.75 -7.89
C TYR A 114 -5.24 -4.27 -7.70
N HIS A 115 -4.54 -4.85 -6.74
CA HIS A 115 -4.63 -6.29 -6.47
C HIS A 115 -5.93 -6.69 -5.77
N LEU A 116 -6.40 -5.91 -4.79
CA LEU A 116 -7.71 -6.14 -4.17
C LEU A 116 -8.84 -6.12 -5.22
N ASN A 117 -8.75 -5.23 -6.20
CA ASN A 117 -9.67 -5.20 -7.33
C ASN A 117 -9.61 -6.44 -8.20
N GLN A 118 -8.47 -7.13 -8.32
CA GLN A 118 -8.43 -8.42 -9.04
C GLN A 118 -9.18 -9.49 -8.25
N ILE A 119 -8.95 -9.56 -6.93
CA ILE A 119 -9.61 -10.53 -6.05
C ILE A 119 -11.13 -10.31 -6.02
N LEU A 120 -11.55 -9.04 -5.95
CA LEU A 120 -12.96 -8.65 -5.91
C LEU A 120 -13.60 -8.48 -7.31
N ASN A 121 -12.91 -8.88 -8.38
CA ASN A 121 -13.37 -8.76 -9.77
C ASN A 121 -13.88 -7.36 -10.15
N LYS A 122 -13.31 -6.31 -9.54
CA LYS A 122 -13.70 -4.89 -9.71
C LYS A 122 -15.19 -4.60 -9.43
N LYS A 123 -15.89 -5.49 -8.71
CA LYS A 123 -17.31 -5.35 -8.36
C LYS A 123 -17.54 -4.21 -7.38
N TYR A 124 -16.54 -3.92 -6.53
CA TYR A 124 -16.65 -2.94 -5.45
C TYR A 124 -15.62 -1.83 -5.59
N LYS A 125 -16.02 -0.60 -5.27
CA LYS A 125 -15.11 0.53 -5.18
C LYS A 125 -14.31 0.46 -3.88
N ILE A 126 -12.99 0.53 -3.99
CA ILE A 126 -12.07 0.55 -2.85
C ILE A 126 -11.46 1.95 -2.75
N ASN A 127 -11.67 2.60 -1.62
CA ASN A 127 -11.18 3.93 -1.32
C ASN A 127 -9.77 3.85 -0.73
N SER A 128 -8.84 4.64 -1.28
CA SER A 128 -7.51 4.80 -0.71
C SER A 128 -7.58 5.68 0.53
N LEU A 129 -6.93 5.27 1.62
CA LEU A 129 -6.76 6.08 2.82
C LEU A 129 -5.32 5.94 3.31
N ILE A 130 -4.62 7.06 3.49
CA ILE A 130 -3.28 7.10 4.08
C ILE A 130 -3.38 7.69 5.48
N VAL A 131 -2.85 7.00 6.48
CA VAL A 131 -2.87 7.45 7.88
C VAL A 131 -1.45 7.76 8.34
N LEU A 132 -1.20 9.03 8.68
CA LEU A 132 0.04 9.47 9.32
C LEU A 132 -0.10 9.37 10.84
N THR A 133 0.59 8.40 11.44
CA THR A 133 0.39 8.07 12.88
C THR A 133 1.05 9.04 13.85
N GLN A 134 1.80 10.01 13.34
CA GLN A 134 2.44 11.05 14.14
C GLN A 134 1.67 12.38 14.10
N ASN A 135 0.44 12.37 13.56
CA ASN A 135 -0.45 13.53 13.47
C ASN A 135 0.23 14.78 12.86
N ASN A 136 0.87 14.59 11.71
CA ASN A 136 1.69 15.59 11.03
C ASN A 136 1.35 15.74 9.53
N ALA A 137 0.08 15.57 9.18
CA ALA A 137 -0.44 15.75 7.83
C ALA A 137 -0.62 17.22 7.41
N ASP A 138 -0.36 18.20 8.31
CA ASP A 138 -0.66 19.63 8.10
C ASP A 138 -0.05 20.26 6.83
N LYS A 139 0.98 19.63 6.25
CA LYS A 139 1.68 20.10 5.05
C LYS A 139 1.32 19.30 3.80
N VAL A 140 0.36 18.37 3.90
CA VAL A 140 -0.12 17.52 2.80
C VAL A 140 -1.59 17.83 2.56
N ASP A 141 -1.86 18.64 1.54
CA ASP A 141 -3.22 19.05 1.15
C ASP A 141 -3.85 17.99 0.23
N ILE A 142 -4.19 16.83 0.81
CA ILE A 142 -4.80 15.70 0.09
C ILE A 142 -5.91 15.11 0.98
N PRO A 143 -7.20 15.10 0.56
CA PRO A 143 -8.32 14.78 1.45
C PRO A 143 -8.30 13.39 2.10
N TYR A 144 -7.62 12.42 1.48
CA TYR A 144 -7.53 11.03 1.96
C TYR A 144 -6.14 10.71 2.55
N VAL A 145 -5.37 11.74 2.92
CA VAL A 145 -4.16 11.63 3.73
C VAL A 145 -4.46 12.32 5.05
N ILE A 146 -4.65 11.54 6.10
CA ILE A 146 -5.20 12.03 7.36
C ILE A 146 -4.25 11.76 8.53
N ASN A 147 -4.46 12.51 9.61
CA ASN A 147 -3.86 12.20 10.90
C ASN A 147 -4.58 11.00 11.54
N LEU A 148 -3.86 10.27 12.40
CA LEU A 148 -4.45 9.19 13.19
C LEU A 148 -5.59 9.68 14.08
N ASP A 149 -5.54 10.92 14.56
CA ASP A 149 -6.61 11.54 15.35
C ASP A 149 -7.91 11.76 14.58
N ASP A 150 -7.83 11.90 13.26
CA ASP A 150 -8.98 12.09 12.39
C ASP A 150 -9.55 10.76 11.85
N LEU A 151 -8.91 9.61 12.10
CA LEU A 151 -9.30 8.32 11.50
C LEU A 151 -10.75 7.95 11.80
N SER A 152 -11.16 8.03 13.06
CA SER A 152 -12.50 7.65 13.50
C SER A 152 -13.57 8.56 12.91
N SER A 153 -13.33 9.87 12.89
CA SER A 153 -14.28 10.85 12.33
C SER A 153 -14.34 10.75 10.81
N TYR A 154 -13.20 10.54 10.14
CA TYR A 154 -13.12 10.31 8.71
C TYR A 154 -13.97 9.10 8.29
N LEU A 155 -13.72 7.92 8.89
CA LEU A 155 -14.45 6.70 8.53
C LEU A 155 -15.94 6.79 8.81
N LYS A 156 -16.33 7.46 9.91
CA LYS A 156 -17.74 7.66 10.27
C LYS A 156 -18.47 8.59 9.29
N ASN A 157 -17.81 9.66 8.85
CA ASN A 157 -18.43 10.71 8.04
C ASN A 157 -18.20 10.54 6.54
N PHE A 158 -17.37 9.56 6.14
CA PHE A 158 -17.10 9.29 4.74
C PHE A 158 -18.41 8.96 4.00
N ASN A 159 -18.58 9.55 2.83
CA ASN A 159 -19.73 9.35 1.97
C ASN A 159 -19.33 9.56 0.51
N ASP A 160 -19.29 8.47 -0.24
CA ASP A 160 -19.11 8.49 -1.70
C ASP A 160 -20.34 7.97 -2.44
N GLY A 161 -21.49 7.90 -1.75
CA GLY A 161 -22.74 7.33 -2.25
C GLY A 161 -22.89 5.81 -2.06
N THR A 162 -21.86 5.12 -1.57
CA THR A 162 -21.98 3.67 -1.28
C THR A 162 -22.78 3.39 -0.01
N ASN A 163 -23.54 2.29 -0.02
CA ASN A 163 -24.31 1.80 1.12
C ASN A 163 -24.45 0.27 1.05
N TYR A 164 -23.40 -0.44 1.44
CA TYR A 164 -23.35 -1.89 1.44
C TYR A 164 -24.21 -2.48 2.58
N SER A 165 -25.01 -3.48 2.24
CA SER A 165 -25.73 -4.32 3.19
C SER A 165 -24.77 -5.23 3.98
N LEU A 166 -25.22 -5.74 5.13
CA LEU A 166 -24.44 -6.71 5.92
C LEU A 166 -24.06 -7.94 5.10
N GLN A 167 -24.97 -8.41 4.24
CA GLN A 167 -24.75 -9.56 3.36
C GLN A 167 -23.65 -9.29 2.34
N GLU A 168 -23.62 -8.10 1.73
CA GLU A 168 -22.54 -7.70 0.82
C GLU A 168 -21.21 -7.59 1.55
N MET A 169 -21.21 -7.00 2.75
CA MET A 169 -20.01 -6.90 3.57
C MET A 169 -19.44 -8.28 3.96
N ASP A 170 -20.32 -9.25 4.30
CA ASP A 170 -19.94 -10.64 4.57
C ASP A 170 -19.50 -11.40 3.31
N GLU A 171 -20.08 -11.09 2.15
CA GLU A 171 -19.63 -11.62 0.86
C GLU A 171 -18.20 -11.14 0.56
N ILE A 172 -17.94 -9.83 0.66
CA ILE A 172 -16.60 -9.24 0.45
C ILE A 172 -15.59 -9.87 1.41
N TYR A 173 -15.94 -9.96 2.70
CA TYR A 173 -15.06 -10.55 3.71
C TYR A 173 -14.73 -12.01 3.37
N ARG A 174 -15.73 -12.82 3.00
CA ARG A 174 -15.50 -14.22 2.61
C ARG A 174 -14.61 -14.35 1.38
N ILE A 175 -14.82 -13.54 0.34
CA ILE A 175 -13.99 -13.56 -0.86
C ILE A 175 -12.52 -13.26 -0.49
N LEU A 176 -12.29 -12.23 0.33
CA LEU A 176 -10.95 -11.86 0.77
C LEU A 176 -10.34 -12.93 1.68
N GLU A 177 -11.09 -13.54 2.59
CA GLU A 177 -10.55 -14.58 3.47
C GLU A 177 -10.21 -15.86 2.71
N THR A 178 -11.05 -16.30 1.76
CA THR A 178 -10.72 -17.45 0.89
C THR A 178 -9.45 -17.18 0.07
N ALA A 179 -9.31 -15.97 -0.49
CA ALA A 179 -8.08 -15.60 -1.19
C ALA A 179 -6.86 -15.63 -0.25
N ARG A 180 -7.02 -15.22 1.01
CA ARG A 180 -5.97 -15.23 2.02
C ARG A 180 -5.52 -16.64 2.42
N GLU A 181 -6.45 -17.58 2.57
CA GLU A 181 -6.12 -18.97 2.89
C GLU A 181 -5.29 -19.62 1.77
N THR A 182 -5.49 -19.22 0.53
CA THR A 182 -4.66 -19.64 -0.61
C THR A 182 -3.31 -18.90 -0.69
N ASN A 183 -3.12 -17.86 0.12
CA ASN A 183 -1.92 -17.02 0.09
C ASN A 183 -0.83 -17.50 1.08
N MET A 184 0.27 -16.75 1.06
CA MET A 184 1.52 -17.02 1.73
C MET A 184 1.52 -16.60 3.21
N SER A 185 2.16 -17.37 4.10
CA SER A 185 2.37 -16.99 5.51
C SER A 185 3.33 -15.81 5.68
N THR A 186 3.28 -15.09 6.81
CA THR A 186 4.19 -13.96 7.09
C THR A 186 5.67 -14.34 6.98
N ARG A 187 6.07 -15.53 7.43
CA ARG A 187 7.46 -16.01 7.30
C ARG A 187 7.86 -16.21 5.85
N GLN A 188 6.98 -16.79 5.05
CA GLN A 188 7.21 -16.99 3.62
C GLN A 188 7.21 -15.64 2.89
N HIS A 189 6.35 -14.69 3.27
CA HIS A 189 6.32 -13.34 2.73
C HIS A 189 7.66 -12.62 2.94
N VAL A 190 8.22 -12.65 4.16
CA VAL A 190 9.56 -12.13 4.45
C VAL A 190 10.63 -12.79 3.55
N LYS A 191 10.53 -14.10 3.32
CA LYS A 191 11.44 -14.82 2.42
C LYS A 191 11.26 -14.37 0.96
N ASN A 192 10.02 -14.14 0.52
CA ASN A 192 9.69 -13.68 -0.83
C ASN A 192 10.26 -12.28 -1.09
N ILE A 193 10.11 -11.34 -0.15
CA ILE A 193 10.73 -10.00 -0.23
C ILE A 193 12.25 -10.13 -0.38
N LYS A 194 12.91 -10.89 0.51
CA LYS A 194 14.37 -11.07 0.46
C LYS A 194 14.85 -11.67 -0.87
N THR A 195 14.10 -12.63 -1.39
CA THR A 195 14.40 -13.27 -2.68
C THR A 195 14.30 -12.25 -3.81
N THR A 196 13.24 -11.45 -3.81
CA THR A 196 13.00 -10.43 -4.84
C THR A 196 14.04 -9.32 -4.80
N GLN A 197 14.49 -8.90 -3.61
CA GLN A 197 15.62 -7.98 -3.47
C GLN A 197 16.93 -8.57 -3.99
N ALA A 198 17.17 -9.87 -3.77
CA ALA A 198 18.35 -10.55 -4.28
C ALA A 198 18.35 -10.66 -5.82
N GLU A 199 17.19 -10.89 -6.43
CA GLU A 199 17.00 -10.85 -7.88
C GLU A 199 17.32 -9.47 -8.45
N LEU A 200 16.76 -8.41 -7.85
CA LEU A 200 17.02 -7.02 -8.26
C LEU A 200 18.52 -6.68 -8.23
N LYS A 201 19.22 -7.09 -7.16
CA LYS A 201 20.69 -6.90 -7.04
C LYS A 201 21.49 -7.66 -8.10
N LYS A 202 20.93 -8.73 -8.65
CA LYS A 202 21.50 -9.50 -9.77
C LYS A 202 21.03 -9.00 -11.13
N ASN A 203 20.38 -7.83 -11.19
CA ASN A 203 19.76 -7.29 -12.40
C ASN A 203 18.72 -8.24 -13.01
N ILE A 204 18.01 -9.02 -12.19
CA ILE A 204 16.91 -9.87 -12.63
C ILE A 204 15.60 -9.13 -12.39
N CYS A 205 14.76 -9.08 -13.41
CA CYS A 205 13.46 -8.44 -13.35
C CYS A 205 12.53 -9.27 -12.44
N PRO A 206 12.01 -8.67 -11.35
CA PRO A 206 11.18 -9.40 -10.39
C PRO A 206 9.80 -9.75 -10.97
N ARG A 207 9.43 -9.17 -12.11
CA ARG A 207 8.13 -9.39 -12.73
C ARG A 207 8.12 -10.53 -13.73
N CYS A 208 9.25 -10.87 -14.35
CA CYS A 208 9.26 -11.85 -15.43
C CYS A 208 10.54 -12.69 -15.53
N GLY A 209 11.51 -12.48 -14.63
CA GLY A 209 12.80 -13.16 -14.66
C GLY A 209 13.77 -12.69 -15.75
N GLY A 210 13.36 -11.83 -16.69
CA GLY A 210 14.25 -11.26 -17.71
C GLY A 210 15.31 -10.33 -17.12
N ASN A 211 16.36 -10.00 -17.88
CA ASN A 211 17.43 -9.11 -17.40
C ASN A 211 16.96 -7.65 -17.33
N LEU A 212 17.44 -6.92 -16.32
CA LEU A 212 17.35 -5.48 -16.20
C LEU A 212 18.55 -4.85 -16.89
N THR A 213 18.27 -3.95 -17.82
CA THR A 213 19.28 -3.24 -18.60
C THR A 213 19.21 -1.76 -18.27
N GLU A 214 20.37 -1.12 -18.15
CA GLU A 214 20.48 0.33 -18.03
C GLU A 214 19.95 1.02 -19.29
N LYS A 215 19.21 2.11 -19.11
CA LYS A 215 18.61 2.91 -20.17
C LYS A 215 18.71 4.39 -19.81
N ASP A 216 19.01 5.21 -20.81
CA ASP A 216 18.97 6.66 -20.68
C ASP A 216 17.53 7.16 -20.89
N GLY A 217 17.03 7.89 -19.91
CA GLY A 217 15.73 8.54 -19.97
C GLY A 217 15.83 10.05 -19.85
N LYS A 218 14.74 10.75 -20.16
CA LYS A 218 14.61 12.21 -20.01
C LYS A 218 15.01 12.73 -18.62
N TYR A 219 14.81 11.91 -17.59
CA TYR A 219 15.06 12.25 -16.18
C TYR A 219 16.32 11.58 -15.61
N GLY A 220 17.20 11.09 -16.49
CA GLY A 220 18.42 10.37 -16.14
C GLY A 220 18.32 8.87 -16.37
N VAL A 221 19.36 8.17 -15.92
CA VAL A 221 19.54 6.74 -16.12
C VAL A 221 18.58 5.93 -15.24
N PHE A 222 17.99 4.88 -15.81
CA PHE A 222 17.15 3.92 -15.10
C PHE A 222 17.40 2.49 -15.61
N TYR A 223 17.04 1.49 -14.82
CA TYR A 223 16.97 0.09 -15.25
C TYR A 223 15.60 -0.20 -15.86
N GLY A 224 15.56 -0.77 -17.06
CA GLY A 224 14.33 -1.28 -17.69
C GLY A 224 14.45 -2.76 -18.01
N CYS A 225 13.34 -3.50 -17.94
CA CYS A 225 13.36 -4.90 -18.35
C CYS A 225 13.67 -5.06 -19.85
N SER A 226 14.56 -5.99 -20.16
CA SER A 226 14.91 -6.40 -21.53
C SER A 226 13.73 -6.96 -22.32
N ASN A 227 12.74 -7.56 -21.64
CA ASN A 227 11.54 -8.12 -22.26
C ASN A 227 10.47 -7.08 -22.65
N PHE A 228 10.79 -5.79 -22.67
CA PHE A 228 9.89 -4.75 -23.18
C PHE A 228 9.54 -5.02 -24.66
N PRO A 229 8.28 -4.82 -25.12
CA PRO A 229 7.15 -4.17 -24.44
C PRO A 229 6.30 -5.11 -23.57
N LYS A 230 6.55 -6.43 -23.60
CA LYS A 230 5.80 -7.42 -22.79
C LYS A 230 6.05 -7.23 -21.29
N CYS A 231 7.30 -6.94 -20.93
CA CYS A 231 7.67 -6.52 -19.59
C CYS A 231 8.02 -5.03 -19.52
N LYS A 232 7.20 -4.24 -18.82
CA LYS A 232 7.39 -2.78 -18.67
C LYS A 232 7.90 -2.38 -17.28
N PHE A 233 8.53 -3.31 -16.57
CA PHE A 233 9.15 -3.03 -15.28
C PHE A 233 10.33 -2.06 -15.46
N THR A 234 10.42 -1.03 -14.61
CA THR A 234 11.50 -0.03 -14.62
C THR A 234 11.88 0.40 -13.21
N MET A 235 13.17 0.48 -12.87
CA MET A 235 13.65 0.89 -11.56
C MET A 235 14.65 2.03 -11.71
N LYS A 236 14.61 3.02 -10.82
CA LYS A 236 15.60 4.11 -10.83
C LYS A 236 16.98 3.53 -10.48
N LYS A 237 18.04 3.98 -11.15
CA LYS A 237 19.41 3.69 -10.73
C LYS A 237 19.75 4.64 -9.58
N GLU A 238 19.94 4.09 -8.38
CA GLU A 238 20.47 4.87 -7.26
C GLU A 238 21.91 5.30 -7.59
N LYS A 239 22.26 6.54 -7.23
CA LYS A 239 23.60 7.10 -7.45
C LYS A 239 24.59 6.55 -6.43
#